data_AF-A0A6V7M811-F1
#
_entry.id   AF-A0A6V7M811-F1
#
_cell.length_a   1.000
_cell.length_b   1.000
_cell.length_c   1.000
_cell.angle_alpha   90.00
_cell.angle_beta   90.00
_cell.angle_gamma   90.00
#
_symmetry.space_group_name_H-M   'P 1'
#
loop_
_entity.id
_entity.type
_entity.pdbx_description
1 polymer ?
#
loop_
_entity_poly.entity_id
_entity_poly.type
_entity_poly.pdbx_seq_one_letter_code
_entity_poly.pdbx_strand_id
1 'polypeptide(L)'
;GLEPATLKPLVEQAMPTLIELMYDVSVVVRDTAAWTFGRICEIIPEAAINPNYLKPLLESLANGLNAEPRVAANVCWAFTGLAEASYDSAEAEEGQQPDTYCMSVFFDYIVQRLLETTDRPDGAQANLRSAAYEALMEMVKNSPKDCYVTVQKTTMVILERLQQVLQMETHFQNHSDRAQYHDLQSLLCATLQSVLRKVTPEDAPQISDAIMTALLSMFNSNSGKVGGVQEDALMAVSTLVEGLGEGFLKYMDAFKPFLCMGLKNHQEYQVCGAAVGLTGDICRALKNKMLPYCDEIMTLLLENLGNEAVHRSVKPQILSVFGDVALSIGPEFKKYLEVVLQTLVQASQANVDRSDYDMIDYLNELRVGVLEAYTGIIQGFRGENEDPGVPNADVQLVEPHVPFIIQFITSIAQDREHSDEAMAAAIGLLGDLIVAFGTKLLPMVETEPLTELLTKGRRARVNKARALATWVTKEIRKLKNATNSTSSW
;
A
#
# COMPACT_ATOMS: atom_id res chain seq x y z
N GLY A 1 27.19 -11.35 -10.26
CA GLY A 1 26.94 -11.31 -11.72
C GLY A 1 27.98 -10.43 -12.39
N LEU A 2 28.00 -10.38 -13.72
CA LEU A 2 28.79 -9.38 -14.47
C LEU A 2 28.32 -7.97 -14.07
N GLU A 3 29.25 -7.05 -13.85
CA GLU A 3 28.92 -5.68 -13.45
C GLU A 3 28.22 -4.93 -14.61
N PRO A 4 27.14 -4.16 -14.36
CA PRO A 4 26.40 -3.40 -15.37
C PRO A 4 27.30 -2.51 -16.26
N ALA A 5 28.36 -1.95 -15.68
CA ALA A 5 29.34 -1.12 -16.37
C ALA A 5 30.10 -1.86 -17.49
N THR A 6 30.26 -3.18 -17.39
CA THR A 6 30.92 -4.00 -18.42
C THR A 6 29.97 -4.38 -19.55
N LEU A 7 28.68 -4.53 -19.24
CA LEU A 7 27.66 -4.94 -20.21
C LEU A 7 27.14 -3.79 -21.07
N LYS A 8 27.07 -2.58 -20.51
CA LYS A 8 26.59 -1.37 -21.22
C LYS A 8 27.19 -1.18 -22.62
N PRO A 9 28.53 -1.16 -22.83
CA PRO A 9 29.08 -0.93 -24.16
C PRO A 9 28.76 -2.06 -25.15
N LEU A 10 28.59 -3.30 -24.67
CA LEU A 10 28.22 -4.44 -25.50
C LEU A 10 26.77 -4.33 -25.97
N VAL A 11 25.88 -3.92 -25.06
CA VAL A 11 24.46 -3.69 -25.40
C VAL A 11 24.34 -2.52 -26.38
N GLU A 12 25.00 -1.39 -26.14
CA GLU A 12 24.96 -0.24 -27.04
C GLU A 12 25.45 -0.58 -28.46
N GLN A 13 26.45 -1.46 -28.59
CA GLN A 13 26.90 -1.97 -29.90
C GLN A 13 25.89 -2.91 -30.56
N ALA A 14 25.13 -3.68 -29.77
CA ALA A 14 24.12 -4.61 -30.25
C ALA A 14 22.75 -3.96 -30.55
N MET A 15 22.49 -2.74 -30.03
CA MET A 15 21.19 -2.05 -30.16
C MET A 15 20.66 -2.00 -31.61
N PRO A 16 21.45 -1.58 -32.62
CA PRO A 16 20.94 -1.52 -34.00
C PRO A 16 20.46 -2.90 -34.51
N THR A 17 21.26 -3.94 -34.27
CA THR A 17 20.91 -5.33 -34.66
C THR A 17 19.68 -5.83 -33.92
N LEU A 18 19.57 -5.56 -32.61
CA LEU A 18 18.39 -5.97 -31.84
C LEU A 18 17.11 -5.27 -32.33
N ILE A 19 17.20 -4.00 -32.73
CA ILE A 19 16.07 -3.27 -33.31
C ILE A 19 15.68 -3.87 -34.67
N GLU A 20 16.65 -4.24 -35.51
CA GLU A 20 16.36 -4.94 -36.77
C GLU A 20 15.68 -6.30 -36.54
N LEU A 21 16.08 -7.04 -35.51
CA LEU A 21 15.48 -8.34 -35.15
C LEU A 21 14.01 -8.24 -34.72
N MET A 22 13.54 -7.07 -34.29
CA MET A 22 12.10 -6.83 -34.04
C MET A 22 11.26 -6.88 -35.31
N TYR A 23 11.88 -6.72 -36.49
CA TYR A 23 11.24 -6.80 -37.80
C TYR A 23 11.57 -8.10 -38.55
N ASP A 24 12.20 -9.08 -37.88
CA ASP A 24 12.54 -10.38 -38.49
C ASP A 24 11.27 -11.11 -38.96
N VAL A 25 11.39 -11.93 -40.01
CA VAL A 25 10.26 -12.70 -40.57
C VAL A 25 9.74 -13.74 -39.57
N SER A 26 10.63 -14.30 -38.74
CA SER A 26 10.32 -15.33 -37.76
C SER A 26 9.73 -14.73 -36.48
N VAL A 27 8.51 -15.17 -36.13
CA VAL A 27 7.84 -14.82 -34.87
C VAL A 27 8.70 -15.15 -33.65
N VAL A 28 9.44 -16.26 -33.69
CA VAL A 28 10.28 -16.71 -32.57
C VAL A 28 11.46 -15.75 -32.33
N VAL A 29 12.01 -15.20 -33.40
CA VAL A 29 13.10 -14.22 -33.33
C VAL A 29 12.58 -12.91 -32.75
N ARG A 30 11.45 -12.40 -33.27
CA ARG A 30 10.81 -11.18 -32.75
C ARG A 30 10.43 -11.30 -31.28
N ASP A 31 9.89 -12.46 -30.88
CA ASP A 31 9.52 -12.75 -29.49
C ASP A 31 10.73 -12.69 -28.55
N THR A 32 11.83 -13.33 -28.96
CA THR A 32 13.07 -13.33 -28.18
C THR A 32 13.73 -11.95 -28.16
N ALA A 33 13.64 -11.20 -29.26
CA ALA A 33 14.14 -9.82 -29.34
C ALA A 33 13.36 -8.91 -28.36
N ALA A 34 12.02 -8.99 -28.35
CA ALA A 34 11.18 -8.25 -27.42
C ALA A 34 11.50 -8.56 -25.96
N TRP A 35 11.64 -9.84 -25.61
CA TRP A 35 12.06 -10.27 -24.28
C TRP A 35 13.46 -9.76 -23.92
N THR A 36 14.39 -9.75 -24.89
CA THR A 36 15.74 -9.23 -24.67
C THR A 36 15.69 -7.73 -24.35
N PHE A 37 14.82 -6.95 -25.00
CA PHE A 37 14.63 -5.54 -24.67
C PHE A 37 14.08 -5.31 -23.28
N GLY A 38 13.11 -6.12 -22.81
CA GLY A 38 12.64 -6.03 -21.43
C GLY A 38 13.77 -6.27 -20.43
N ARG A 39 14.62 -7.27 -20.66
CA ARG A 39 15.82 -7.50 -19.82
C ARG A 39 16.85 -6.37 -19.89
N ILE A 40 17.03 -5.75 -21.05
CA ILE A 40 17.91 -4.59 -21.18
C ILE A 40 17.37 -3.43 -20.34
N CYS A 41 16.06 -3.17 -20.38
CA CYS A 41 15.44 -2.11 -19.58
C CYS A 41 15.59 -2.36 -18.07
N GLU A 42 15.45 -3.60 -17.61
CA GLU A 42 15.61 -3.95 -16.19
C GLU A 42 17.08 -3.90 -15.70
N ILE A 43 18.02 -4.43 -16.49
CA ILE A 43 19.41 -4.65 -16.02
C ILE A 43 20.31 -3.46 -16.37
N ILE A 44 20.10 -2.82 -17.52
CA ILE A 44 20.95 -1.75 -18.07
C ILE A 44 20.07 -0.65 -18.66
N PRO A 45 19.24 0.01 -17.84
CA PRO A 45 18.30 1.04 -18.28
C PRO A 45 18.96 2.18 -19.07
N GLU A 46 20.19 2.54 -18.69
CA GLU A 46 20.96 3.60 -19.35
C GLU A 46 21.21 3.36 -20.85
N ALA A 47 21.30 2.09 -21.27
CA ALA A 47 21.50 1.75 -22.68
C ALA A 47 20.20 1.91 -23.49
N ALA A 48 19.05 1.63 -22.87
CA ALA A 48 17.73 1.77 -23.48
C ALA A 48 17.29 3.24 -23.60
N ILE A 49 17.60 4.06 -22.59
CA ILE A 49 17.24 5.49 -22.52
C ILE A 49 18.21 6.37 -23.32
N ASN A 50 19.21 5.78 -23.97
CA ASN A 50 20.18 6.52 -24.76
C ASN A 50 19.47 7.31 -25.90
N PRO A 51 19.64 8.65 -25.98
CA PRO A 51 18.95 9.49 -26.96
C PRO A 51 19.14 9.05 -28.42
N ASN A 52 20.25 8.39 -28.74
CA ASN A 52 20.55 7.91 -30.09
C ASN A 52 19.66 6.72 -30.51
N TYR A 53 19.24 5.90 -29.54
CA TYR A 53 18.52 4.64 -29.80
C TYR A 53 17.07 4.67 -29.31
N LEU A 54 16.73 5.58 -28.40
CA LEU A 54 15.41 5.64 -27.76
C LEU A 54 14.27 5.76 -28.77
N LYS A 55 14.36 6.70 -29.72
CA LYS A 55 13.29 6.89 -30.72
C LYS A 55 13.11 5.66 -31.62
N PRO A 56 14.15 5.11 -32.27
CA PRO A 56 14.03 3.87 -33.04
C PRO A 56 13.52 2.67 -32.23
N LEU A 57 13.92 2.57 -30.96
CA LEU A 57 13.43 1.54 -30.03
C LEU A 57 11.93 1.72 -29.74
N LEU A 58 11.48 2.93 -29.42
CA LEU A 58 10.06 3.21 -29.17
C LEU A 58 9.21 2.93 -30.40
N GLU A 59 9.69 3.27 -31.60
CA GLU A 59 9.01 2.96 -32.86
C GLU A 59 8.91 1.45 -33.08
N SER A 60 9.97 0.68 -32.82
CA SER A 60 9.95 -0.78 -32.95
C SER A 60 9.04 -1.46 -31.92
N LEU A 61 9.06 -1.01 -30.67
CA LEU A 61 8.17 -1.50 -29.62
C LEU A 61 6.71 -1.14 -29.93
N ALA A 62 6.41 0.10 -30.32
CA ALA A 62 5.05 0.49 -30.66
C ALA A 62 4.48 -0.30 -31.85
N ASN A 63 5.31 -0.62 -32.85
CA ASN A 63 4.93 -1.52 -33.94
C ASN A 63 4.73 -2.97 -33.45
N GLY A 64 5.58 -3.42 -32.52
CA GLY A 64 5.51 -4.74 -31.90
C GLY A 64 4.23 -5.00 -31.10
N LEU A 65 3.55 -3.97 -30.60
CA LEU A 65 2.23 -4.09 -29.96
C LEU A 65 1.14 -4.65 -30.89
N ASN A 66 1.30 -4.47 -32.21
CA ASN A 66 0.39 -5.01 -33.23
C ASN A 66 0.79 -6.42 -33.71
N ALA A 67 1.89 -6.99 -33.21
CA ALA A 67 2.37 -8.31 -33.61
C ALA A 67 1.56 -9.45 -32.95
N GLU A 68 1.95 -10.70 -33.17
CA GLU A 68 1.31 -11.87 -32.55
C GLU A 68 1.35 -11.77 -31.01
N PRO A 69 0.35 -12.35 -30.30
CA PRO A 69 0.20 -12.15 -28.86
C PRO A 69 1.45 -12.42 -28.00
N ARG A 70 2.23 -13.44 -28.34
CA ARG A 70 3.49 -13.75 -27.64
C ARG A 70 4.52 -12.61 -27.73
N VAL A 71 4.66 -11.99 -28.91
CA VAL A 71 5.59 -10.88 -29.13
C VAL A 71 5.05 -9.64 -28.43
N ALA A 72 3.76 -9.33 -28.64
CA ALA A 72 3.14 -8.14 -28.07
C ALA A 72 3.13 -8.17 -26.53
N ALA A 73 2.99 -9.34 -25.89
CA ALA A 73 3.07 -9.47 -24.43
C ALA A 73 4.47 -9.12 -23.90
N ASN A 74 5.53 -9.63 -24.54
CA ASN A 74 6.91 -9.27 -24.20
C ASN A 74 7.23 -7.80 -24.49
N VAL A 75 6.62 -7.21 -25.53
CA VAL A 75 6.71 -5.78 -25.81
C VAL A 75 6.04 -4.95 -24.71
N CYS A 76 4.87 -5.37 -24.20
CA CYS A 76 4.23 -4.71 -23.06
C CYS A 76 5.14 -4.71 -21.82
N TRP A 77 5.77 -5.85 -21.53
CA TRP A 77 6.77 -5.95 -20.45
C TRP A 77 8.04 -5.12 -20.72
N ALA A 78 8.45 -4.95 -21.98
CA ALA A 78 9.53 -4.00 -22.29
C ALA A 78 9.12 -2.55 -21.98
N PHE A 79 7.84 -2.17 -22.20
CA PHE A 79 7.34 -0.85 -21.84
C PHE A 79 7.28 -0.63 -20.32
N THR A 80 6.95 -1.64 -19.50
CA THR A 80 6.97 -1.49 -18.02
C THR A 80 8.38 -1.13 -17.55
N GLY A 81 9.39 -1.91 -17.94
CA GLY A 81 10.77 -1.67 -17.57
C GLY A 81 11.30 -0.33 -18.11
N LEU A 82 10.90 0.07 -19.32
CA LEU A 82 11.29 1.36 -19.89
C LEU A 82 10.66 2.54 -19.16
N ALA A 83 9.40 2.41 -18.71
CA ALA A 83 8.70 3.45 -17.94
C ALA A 83 9.37 3.69 -16.58
N GLU A 84 9.64 2.61 -15.83
CA GLU A 84 10.36 2.66 -14.55
C GLU A 84 11.73 3.31 -14.72
N ALA A 85 12.51 2.79 -15.66
CA ALA A 85 13.85 3.27 -15.96
C ALA A 85 13.86 4.77 -16.32
N SER A 86 12.89 5.21 -17.12
CA SER A 86 12.81 6.60 -17.58
C SER A 86 12.42 7.55 -16.46
N TYR A 87 11.60 7.09 -15.50
CA TYR A 87 11.19 7.87 -14.35
C TYR A 87 12.30 7.96 -13.30
N ASP A 88 13.00 6.86 -13.02
CA ASP A 88 14.14 6.82 -12.09
C ASP A 88 15.33 7.65 -12.59
N SER A 89 15.51 7.74 -13.90
CA SER A 89 16.53 8.59 -14.52
C SER A 89 16.15 10.07 -14.58
N ALA A 90 14.88 10.44 -14.31
CA ALA A 90 14.44 11.82 -14.38
C ALA A 90 14.90 12.60 -13.14
N GLU A 91 15.44 13.80 -13.36
CA GLU A 91 15.81 14.68 -12.25
C GLU A 91 14.54 15.22 -11.57
N ALA A 92 14.41 14.96 -10.26
CA ALA A 92 13.35 15.50 -9.42
C ALA A 92 13.91 15.97 -8.07
N GLU A 93 13.31 17.00 -7.48
CA GLU A 93 13.60 17.38 -6.10
C GLU A 93 13.19 16.24 -5.14
N GLU A 94 13.91 16.07 -4.03
CA GLU A 94 13.61 15.01 -3.04
C GLU A 94 12.12 15.07 -2.62
N GLY A 95 11.38 14.00 -2.93
CA GLY A 95 9.97 13.85 -2.57
C GLY A 95 8.96 14.45 -3.56
N GLN A 96 9.40 14.96 -4.72
CA GLN A 96 8.51 15.45 -5.77
C GLN A 96 8.54 14.59 -7.03
N GLN A 97 7.46 14.67 -7.83
CA GLN A 97 7.41 14.05 -9.15
C GLN A 97 8.21 14.88 -10.17
N PRO A 98 8.89 14.24 -11.14
CA PRO A 98 9.61 14.93 -12.20
C PRO A 98 8.64 15.74 -13.08
N ASP A 99 9.09 16.90 -13.54
CA ASP A 99 8.27 17.77 -14.40
C ASP A 99 8.12 17.20 -15.83
N THR A 100 9.16 16.55 -16.34
CA THR A 100 9.23 15.92 -17.67
C THR A 100 10.26 14.78 -17.66
N TYR A 101 10.15 13.85 -18.61
CA TYR A 101 11.19 12.84 -18.87
C TYR A 101 11.38 12.55 -20.36
N CYS A 102 12.29 11.63 -20.71
CA CYS A 102 12.67 11.32 -22.09
C CYS A 102 11.52 10.73 -22.95
N MET A 103 10.48 10.17 -22.33
CA MET A 103 9.33 9.60 -23.03
C MET A 103 8.12 10.55 -23.13
N SER A 104 8.16 11.75 -22.55
CA SER A 104 6.99 12.65 -22.47
C SER A 104 6.33 12.91 -23.82
N VAL A 105 7.17 13.11 -24.86
CA VAL A 105 6.71 13.40 -26.24
C VAL A 105 5.96 12.23 -26.87
N PHE A 106 6.27 11.00 -26.46
CA PHE A 106 5.68 9.77 -26.99
C PHE A 106 4.59 9.19 -26.09
N PHE A 107 4.40 9.74 -24.89
CA PHE A 107 3.54 9.18 -23.85
C PHE A 107 2.10 8.98 -24.33
N ASP A 108 1.46 10.01 -24.90
CA ASP A 108 0.10 9.93 -25.42
C ASP A 108 -0.06 8.85 -26.50
N TYR A 109 0.93 8.74 -27.40
CA TYR A 109 0.90 7.73 -28.46
C TYR A 109 1.04 6.31 -27.91
N ILE A 110 1.97 6.09 -26.96
CA ILE A 110 2.20 4.77 -26.35
C ILE A 110 0.96 4.32 -25.57
N VAL A 111 0.38 5.20 -24.76
CA VAL A 111 -0.83 4.94 -23.99
C VAL A 111 -2.00 4.57 -24.92
N GLN A 112 -2.21 5.30 -26.01
CA GLN A 112 -3.24 4.97 -27.00
C GLN A 112 -3.01 3.59 -27.63
N ARG A 113 -1.77 3.25 -27.99
CA ARG A 113 -1.45 1.92 -28.55
C ARG A 113 -1.64 0.80 -27.53
N LEU A 114 -1.32 1.01 -26.26
CA LEU A 114 -1.59 0.04 -25.19
C LEU A 114 -3.10 -0.15 -24.99
N LEU A 115 -3.88 0.94 -24.98
CA LEU A 115 -5.34 0.87 -24.92
C LEU A 115 -5.95 0.10 -26.11
N GLU A 116 -5.44 0.26 -27.32
CA GLU A 116 -5.86 -0.55 -28.47
C GLU A 116 -5.44 -2.02 -28.33
N THR A 117 -4.26 -2.28 -27.77
CA THR A 117 -3.77 -3.63 -27.51
C THR A 117 -4.67 -4.38 -26.52
N THR A 118 -5.20 -3.69 -25.50
CA THR A 118 -6.14 -4.29 -24.54
C THR A 118 -7.49 -4.69 -25.17
N ASP A 119 -7.91 -3.99 -26.23
CA ASP A 119 -9.17 -4.25 -26.95
C ASP A 119 -9.05 -5.34 -28.02
N ARG A 120 -7.84 -5.90 -28.21
CA ARG A 120 -7.60 -6.94 -29.21
C ARG A 120 -8.45 -8.20 -28.96
N PRO A 121 -9.02 -8.79 -30.03
CA PRO A 121 -9.84 -10.00 -29.91
C PRO A 121 -9.04 -11.23 -29.49
N ASP A 122 -7.74 -11.26 -29.82
CA ASP A 122 -6.79 -12.31 -29.44
C ASP A 122 -6.08 -12.04 -28.10
N GLY A 123 -6.54 -11.03 -27.34
CA GLY A 123 -5.92 -10.63 -26.06
C GLY A 123 -5.91 -11.70 -24.96
N ALA A 124 -6.75 -12.74 -25.07
CA ALA A 124 -6.74 -13.88 -24.15
C ALA A 124 -5.55 -14.84 -24.39
N GLN A 125 -4.87 -14.75 -25.54
CA GLN A 125 -3.70 -15.59 -25.83
C GLN A 125 -2.45 -15.00 -25.20
N ALA A 126 -1.57 -15.86 -24.69
CA ALA A 126 -0.28 -15.49 -24.09
C ALA A 126 -0.37 -14.39 -23.01
N ASN A 127 -1.53 -14.27 -22.33
CA ASN A 127 -1.82 -13.23 -21.34
C ASN A 127 -1.62 -11.79 -21.86
N LEU A 128 -1.79 -11.57 -23.17
CA LEU A 128 -1.55 -10.27 -23.80
C LEU A 128 -2.37 -9.15 -23.14
N ARG A 129 -3.64 -9.40 -22.84
CA ARG A 129 -4.51 -8.40 -22.23
C ARG A 129 -4.00 -8.00 -20.83
N SER A 130 -3.62 -8.97 -20.01
CA SER A 130 -3.04 -8.72 -18.68
C SER A 130 -1.74 -7.93 -18.78
N ALA A 131 -0.83 -8.34 -19.67
CA ALA A 131 0.43 -7.65 -19.90
C ALA A 131 0.23 -6.20 -20.40
N ALA A 132 -0.77 -5.97 -21.26
CA ALA A 132 -1.08 -4.63 -21.77
C ALA A 132 -1.68 -3.71 -20.69
N TYR A 133 -2.55 -4.22 -19.82
CA TYR A 133 -3.04 -3.47 -18.67
C TYR A 133 -1.93 -3.19 -17.65
N GLU A 134 -1.05 -4.16 -17.40
CA GLU A 134 0.13 -4.00 -16.52
C GLU A 134 1.09 -2.92 -17.06
N ALA A 135 1.39 -2.95 -18.36
CA ALA A 135 2.13 -1.90 -19.03
C ALA A 135 1.46 -0.53 -18.92
N LEU A 136 0.14 -0.46 -19.08
CA LEU A 136 -0.61 0.78 -18.93
C LEU A 136 -0.55 1.30 -17.48
N MET A 137 -0.67 0.42 -16.49
CA MET A 137 -0.54 0.76 -15.07
C MET A 137 0.82 1.35 -14.75
N GLU A 138 1.89 0.68 -15.18
CA GLU A 138 3.25 1.10 -14.87
C GLU A 138 3.61 2.40 -15.62
N MET A 139 3.12 2.57 -16.86
CA MET A 139 3.24 3.84 -17.61
C MET A 139 2.57 5.01 -16.88
N VAL A 140 1.35 4.81 -16.33
CA VAL A 140 0.64 5.85 -15.57
C VAL A 140 1.33 6.11 -14.23
N LYS A 141 1.74 5.07 -13.51
CA LYS A 141 2.45 5.18 -12.23
C LYS A 141 3.78 5.91 -12.36
N ASN A 142 4.48 5.73 -13.47
CA ASN A 142 5.76 6.36 -13.77
C ASN A 142 5.63 7.53 -14.76
N SER A 143 4.50 8.24 -14.73
CA SER A 143 4.31 9.44 -15.55
C SER A 143 4.81 10.72 -14.84
N PRO A 144 5.52 11.63 -15.55
CA PRO A 144 5.82 12.99 -15.10
C PRO A 144 4.59 13.92 -15.12
N LYS A 145 4.73 15.13 -14.56
CA LYS A 145 3.63 16.10 -14.41
C LYS A 145 3.08 16.61 -15.75
N ASP A 146 3.91 16.80 -16.77
CA ASP A 146 3.50 17.25 -18.11
C ASP A 146 2.55 16.26 -18.82
N CYS A 147 2.61 14.97 -18.45
CA CYS A 147 1.79 13.90 -19.00
C CYS A 147 0.39 13.80 -18.35
N TYR A 148 0.08 14.66 -17.37
CA TYR A 148 -1.13 14.56 -16.56
C TYR A 148 -2.43 14.61 -17.38
N VAL A 149 -2.48 15.41 -18.44
CA VAL A 149 -3.66 15.50 -19.34
C VAL A 149 -3.94 14.15 -20.01
N THR A 150 -2.91 13.41 -20.38
CA THR A 150 -3.06 12.06 -20.96
C THR A 150 -3.53 11.07 -19.90
N VAL A 151 -3.01 11.17 -18.67
CA VAL A 151 -3.47 10.34 -17.55
C VAL A 151 -4.96 10.57 -17.29
N GLN A 152 -5.43 11.82 -17.23
CA GLN A 152 -6.86 12.15 -17.07
C GLN A 152 -7.74 11.54 -18.17
N LYS A 153 -7.34 11.65 -19.45
CA LYS A 153 -8.08 11.02 -20.56
C LYS A 153 -8.14 9.51 -20.40
N THR A 154 -7.02 8.90 -19.99
CA THR A 154 -6.93 7.46 -19.73
C THR A 154 -7.87 7.05 -18.61
N THR A 155 -7.96 7.82 -17.52
CA THR A 155 -8.91 7.59 -16.42
C THR A 155 -10.34 7.47 -16.93
N MET A 156 -10.76 8.40 -17.80
CA MET A 156 -12.12 8.39 -18.35
C MET A 156 -12.38 7.16 -19.22
N VAL A 157 -11.41 6.76 -20.05
CA VAL A 157 -11.51 5.55 -20.87
C VAL A 157 -11.62 4.29 -20.01
N ILE A 158 -10.81 4.17 -18.96
CA ILE A 158 -10.87 3.03 -18.03
C ILE A 158 -12.20 2.98 -17.30
N LEU A 159 -12.74 4.14 -16.88
CA LEU A 159 -14.05 4.22 -16.24
C LEU A 159 -15.18 3.80 -17.18
N GLU A 160 -15.16 4.27 -18.43
CA GLU A 160 -16.14 3.88 -19.44
C GLU A 160 -16.09 2.36 -19.69
N ARG A 161 -14.88 1.80 -19.83
CA ARG A 161 -14.69 0.35 -19.99
C ARG A 161 -15.19 -0.44 -18.79
N LEU A 162 -14.92 0.02 -17.57
CA LEU A 162 -15.44 -0.62 -16.36
C LEU A 162 -16.96 -0.64 -16.36
N GLN A 163 -17.61 0.47 -16.71
CA GLN A 163 -19.08 0.53 -16.81
C GLN A 163 -19.64 -0.38 -17.91
N GLN A 164 -18.99 -0.43 -19.08
CA GLN A 164 -19.38 -1.32 -20.17
C GLN A 164 -19.29 -2.79 -19.76
N VAL A 165 -18.17 -3.17 -19.12
CA VAL A 165 -17.98 -4.54 -18.61
C VAL A 165 -19.10 -4.90 -17.65
N LEU A 166 -19.42 -4.04 -16.67
CA LEU A 166 -20.49 -4.27 -15.70
C LEU A 166 -21.88 -4.50 -16.33
N GLN A 167 -22.18 -3.87 -17.46
CA GLN A 167 -23.47 -4.07 -18.17
C GLN A 167 -23.53 -5.41 -18.93
N MET A 168 -22.38 -5.99 -19.31
CA MET A 168 -22.28 -7.21 -20.11
C MET A 168 -22.48 -8.50 -19.29
N GLU A 169 -22.49 -8.44 -17.97
CA GLU A 169 -22.59 -9.60 -17.05
C GLU A 169 -23.80 -10.52 -17.37
N THR A 170 -24.89 -9.96 -17.87
CA THR A 170 -26.14 -10.66 -18.18
C THR A 170 -26.04 -11.67 -19.34
N HIS A 171 -24.98 -11.62 -20.16
CA HIS A 171 -24.87 -12.38 -21.40
C HIS A 171 -24.01 -13.66 -21.31
N PHE A 172 -23.29 -13.88 -20.20
CA PHE A 172 -22.34 -15.00 -20.11
C PHE A 172 -22.97 -16.29 -19.53
N GLN A 173 -23.22 -17.26 -20.41
CA GLN A 173 -23.69 -18.61 -20.04
C GLN A 173 -22.55 -19.62 -19.82
N ASN A 174 -21.37 -19.42 -20.41
CA ASN A 174 -20.23 -20.35 -20.31
C ASN A 174 -19.30 -20.03 -19.12
N HIS A 175 -18.78 -21.06 -18.47
CA HIS A 175 -17.84 -20.92 -17.35
C HIS A 175 -16.48 -20.31 -17.74
N SER A 176 -15.97 -20.61 -18.95
CA SER A 176 -14.71 -20.03 -19.46
C SER A 176 -14.80 -18.52 -19.62
N ASP A 177 -15.94 -18.06 -20.13
CA ASP A 177 -16.15 -16.64 -20.47
C ASP A 177 -16.32 -15.83 -19.18
N ARG A 178 -16.89 -16.43 -18.12
CA ARG A 178 -16.94 -15.83 -16.79
C ARG A 178 -15.56 -15.64 -16.16
N ALA A 179 -14.66 -16.61 -16.29
CA ALA A 179 -13.31 -16.48 -15.73
C ALA A 179 -12.56 -15.30 -16.38
N GLN A 180 -12.55 -15.22 -17.72
CA GLN A 180 -11.93 -14.10 -18.44
C GLN A 180 -12.59 -12.76 -18.12
N TYR A 181 -13.89 -12.76 -17.86
CA TYR A 181 -14.62 -11.57 -17.45
C TYR A 181 -14.22 -11.09 -16.04
N HIS A 182 -14.07 -12.01 -15.07
CA HIS A 182 -13.58 -11.67 -13.73
C HIS A 182 -12.13 -11.17 -13.76
N ASP A 183 -11.26 -11.79 -14.57
CA ASP A 183 -9.88 -11.32 -14.77
C ASP A 183 -9.86 -9.89 -15.34
N LEU A 184 -10.74 -9.59 -16.30
CA LEU A 184 -10.86 -8.24 -16.86
C LEU A 184 -11.31 -7.21 -15.81
N GLN A 185 -12.26 -7.57 -14.94
CA GLN A 185 -12.71 -6.69 -13.85
C GLN A 185 -11.60 -6.40 -12.85
N SER A 186 -10.84 -7.43 -12.45
CA SER A 186 -9.65 -7.30 -11.60
C SER A 186 -8.62 -6.36 -12.22
N LEU A 187 -8.24 -6.58 -13.49
CA LEU A 187 -7.30 -5.72 -14.22
C LEU A 187 -7.77 -4.26 -14.32
N LEU A 188 -9.06 -4.03 -14.58
CA LEU A 188 -9.63 -2.68 -14.63
C LEU A 188 -9.63 -2.00 -13.27
N CYS A 189 -9.90 -2.72 -12.18
CA CYS A 189 -9.85 -2.19 -10.82
C CYS A 189 -8.41 -1.86 -10.40
N ALA A 190 -7.46 -2.75 -10.67
CA ALA A 190 -6.04 -2.50 -10.44
C ALA A 190 -5.52 -1.29 -11.26
N THR A 191 -5.99 -1.15 -12.51
CA THR A 191 -5.66 -0.01 -13.36
C THR A 191 -6.25 1.28 -12.79
N LEU A 192 -7.50 1.23 -12.35
CA LEU A 192 -8.15 2.36 -11.69
C LEU A 192 -7.41 2.76 -10.41
N GLN A 193 -6.93 1.81 -9.62
CA GLN A 193 -6.12 2.08 -8.44
C GLN A 193 -4.83 2.84 -8.79
N SER A 194 -4.09 2.37 -9.80
CA SER A 194 -2.84 3.00 -10.26
C SER A 194 -3.08 4.43 -10.75
N VAL A 195 -4.16 4.63 -11.49
CA VAL A 195 -4.58 5.94 -12.00
C VAL A 195 -4.98 6.87 -10.85
N LEU A 196 -5.78 6.39 -9.88
CA LEU A 196 -6.26 7.20 -8.76
C LEU A 196 -5.12 7.73 -7.88
N ARG A 197 -4.03 6.97 -7.70
CA ARG A 197 -2.82 7.44 -6.99
C ARG A 197 -2.14 8.64 -7.65
N LYS A 198 -2.41 8.89 -8.94
CA LYS A 198 -1.88 10.02 -9.71
C LYS A 198 -2.84 11.18 -9.86
N VAL A 199 -4.11 10.99 -9.55
CA VAL A 199 -5.11 12.05 -9.66
C VAL A 199 -4.85 13.11 -8.59
N THR A 200 -4.86 14.38 -8.98
CA THR A 200 -4.69 15.48 -8.04
C THR A 200 -5.90 15.58 -7.10
N PRO A 201 -5.73 16.08 -5.86
CA PRO A 201 -6.84 16.28 -4.93
C PRO A 201 -7.95 17.20 -5.48
N GLU A 202 -7.65 18.04 -6.47
CA GLU A 202 -8.61 18.94 -7.13
C GLU A 202 -9.53 18.20 -8.12
N ASP A 203 -9.00 17.19 -8.79
CA ASP A 203 -9.72 16.39 -9.79
C ASP A 203 -10.40 15.15 -9.19
N ALA A 204 -9.90 14.65 -8.05
CA ALA A 204 -10.47 13.48 -7.38
C ALA A 204 -11.99 13.62 -7.11
N PRO A 205 -12.52 14.75 -6.62
CA PRO A 205 -13.97 14.92 -6.43
C PRO A 205 -14.77 14.80 -7.72
N GLN A 206 -14.25 15.25 -8.86
CA GLN A 206 -14.96 15.29 -10.14
C GLN A 206 -15.17 13.89 -10.73
N ILE A 207 -14.22 12.98 -10.51
CA ILE A 207 -14.28 11.59 -11.01
C ILE A 207 -14.86 10.62 -9.97
N SER A 208 -14.84 10.99 -8.69
CA SER A 208 -15.20 10.09 -7.59
C SER A 208 -16.62 9.52 -7.68
N ASP A 209 -17.59 10.31 -8.12
CA ASP A 209 -19.00 9.86 -8.20
C ASP A 209 -19.15 8.76 -9.24
N ALA A 210 -18.51 8.91 -10.40
CA ALA A 210 -18.52 7.91 -11.47
C ALA A 210 -17.82 6.61 -11.03
N ILE A 211 -16.69 6.75 -10.33
CA ILE A 211 -15.93 5.61 -9.78
C ILE A 211 -16.75 4.86 -8.75
N MET A 212 -17.28 5.55 -7.73
CA MET A 212 -18.06 4.89 -6.69
C MET A 212 -19.32 4.25 -7.23
N THR A 213 -19.99 4.87 -8.21
CA THR A 213 -21.14 4.26 -8.87
C THR A 213 -20.76 2.94 -9.56
N ALA A 214 -19.62 2.92 -10.28
CA ALA A 214 -19.13 1.70 -10.93
C ALA A 214 -18.74 0.62 -9.91
N LEU A 215 -17.98 0.98 -8.86
CA LEU A 215 -17.56 0.03 -7.82
C LEU A 215 -18.75 -0.51 -7.02
N LEU A 216 -19.71 0.33 -6.63
CA LEU A 216 -20.94 -0.11 -5.95
C LEU A 216 -21.80 -1.01 -6.83
N SER A 217 -21.88 -0.73 -8.15
CA SER A 217 -22.55 -1.63 -9.08
C SER A 217 -21.83 -2.98 -9.15
N MET A 218 -20.50 -2.99 -9.15
CA MET A 218 -19.69 -4.21 -9.15
C MET A 218 -19.89 -5.05 -7.89
N PHE A 219 -19.98 -4.42 -6.71
CA PHE A 219 -20.25 -5.14 -5.46
C PHE A 219 -21.68 -5.71 -5.40
N ASN A 220 -22.66 -5.05 -6.02
CA ASN A 220 -24.03 -5.56 -6.13
C ASN A 220 -24.17 -6.70 -7.14
N SER A 221 -23.31 -6.71 -8.16
CA SER A 221 -23.22 -7.75 -9.17
C SER A 221 -22.73 -9.09 -8.61
N ASN A 222 -22.90 -10.16 -9.39
CA ASN A 222 -22.43 -11.50 -9.00
C ASN A 222 -20.89 -11.55 -8.92
N SER A 223 -20.21 -10.60 -9.57
CA SER A 223 -18.79 -10.26 -9.42
C SER A 223 -18.37 -9.92 -7.98
N GLY A 224 -19.25 -9.32 -7.17
CA GLY A 224 -18.96 -9.02 -5.75
C GLY A 224 -18.84 -10.26 -4.85
N LYS A 225 -19.04 -11.47 -5.40
CA LYS A 225 -18.89 -12.75 -4.70
C LYS A 225 -17.61 -13.51 -5.10
N VAL A 226 -16.83 -12.98 -6.03
CA VAL A 226 -15.56 -13.56 -6.45
C VAL A 226 -14.44 -12.86 -5.70
N GLY A 227 -13.71 -13.60 -4.86
CA GLY A 227 -12.74 -13.02 -3.94
C GLY A 227 -11.74 -12.06 -4.55
N GLY A 228 -11.07 -12.46 -5.64
CA GLY A 228 -10.07 -11.61 -6.28
C GLY A 228 -10.62 -10.27 -6.79
N VAL A 229 -11.81 -10.29 -7.41
CA VAL A 229 -12.46 -9.06 -7.88
C VAL A 229 -12.90 -8.19 -6.70
N GLN A 230 -13.39 -8.81 -5.62
CA GLN A 230 -13.79 -8.10 -4.41
C GLN A 230 -12.59 -7.45 -3.69
N GLU A 231 -11.45 -8.12 -3.63
CA GLU A 231 -10.20 -7.60 -3.08
C GLU A 231 -9.74 -6.35 -3.85
N ASP A 232 -9.59 -6.45 -5.17
CA ASP A 232 -9.15 -5.33 -6.01
C ASP A 232 -10.14 -4.15 -5.95
N ALA A 233 -11.43 -4.44 -5.85
CA ALA A 233 -12.47 -3.44 -5.66
C ALA A 233 -12.27 -2.66 -4.34
N LEU A 234 -12.04 -3.38 -3.24
CA LEU A 234 -11.80 -2.77 -1.93
C LEU A 234 -10.50 -1.96 -1.92
N MET A 235 -9.45 -2.45 -2.59
CA MET A 235 -8.19 -1.73 -2.76
C MET A 235 -8.36 -0.44 -3.59
N ALA A 236 -9.19 -0.47 -4.64
CA ALA A 236 -9.54 0.72 -5.42
C ALA A 236 -10.33 1.74 -4.57
N VAL A 237 -11.27 1.28 -3.72
CA VAL A 237 -11.97 2.16 -2.76
C VAL A 237 -10.99 2.76 -1.76
N SER A 238 -10.04 2.00 -1.22
CA SER A 238 -9.01 2.50 -0.29
C SER A 238 -8.22 3.65 -0.89
N THR A 239 -7.75 3.51 -2.12
CA THR A 239 -7.06 4.60 -2.83
C THR A 239 -7.97 5.81 -3.07
N LEU A 240 -9.26 5.61 -3.33
CA LEU A 240 -10.21 6.72 -3.45
C LEU A 240 -10.45 7.43 -2.11
N VAL A 241 -10.50 6.69 -1.00
CA VAL A 241 -10.62 7.23 0.36
C VAL A 241 -9.43 8.12 0.68
N GLU A 242 -8.20 7.67 0.38
CA GLU A 242 -6.98 8.47 0.53
C GLU A 242 -7.03 9.77 -0.28
N GLY A 243 -7.50 9.70 -1.54
CA GLY A 243 -7.59 10.86 -2.44
C GLY A 243 -8.66 11.88 -2.07
N LEU A 244 -9.78 11.44 -1.46
CA LEU A 244 -10.91 12.32 -1.11
C LEU A 244 -10.87 12.82 0.33
N GLY A 245 -10.23 12.10 1.25
CA GLY A 245 -10.27 12.38 2.68
C GLY A 245 -11.71 12.46 3.20
N GLU A 246 -12.04 13.56 3.88
CA GLU A 246 -13.39 13.79 4.42
C GLU A 246 -14.51 13.83 3.36
N GLY A 247 -14.16 14.08 2.10
CA GLY A 247 -15.10 14.07 0.98
C GLY A 247 -15.72 12.70 0.72
N PHE A 248 -15.14 11.62 1.24
CA PHE A 248 -15.67 10.26 1.12
C PHE A 248 -16.96 10.04 1.94
N LEU A 249 -17.25 10.90 2.93
CA LEU A 249 -18.40 10.73 3.84
C LEU A 249 -19.74 10.53 3.09
N LYS A 250 -19.92 11.18 1.92
CA LYS A 250 -21.15 11.07 1.12
C LYS A 250 -21.45 9.64 0.63
N TYR A 251 -20.45 8.76 0.57
CA TYR A 251 -20.62 7.39 0.09
C TYR A 251 -20.77 6.36 1.23
N MET A 252 -20.50 6.74 2.48
CA MET A 252 -20.42 5.79 3.59
C MET A 252 -21.71 5.01 3.81
N ASP A 253 -22.87 5.66 3.77
CA ASP A 253 -24.15 4.98 3.98
C ASP A 253 -24.42 3.90 2.91
N ALA A 254 -24.07 4.18 1.65
CA ALA A 254 -24.22 3.23 0.55
C ALA A 254 -23.13 2.14 0.56
N PHE A 255 -21.91 2.47 0.99
CA PHE A 255 -20.76 1.58 0.95
C PHE A 255 -20.66 0.65 2.16
N LYS A 256 -21.11 1.09 3.34
CA LYS A 256 -21.02 0.35 4.61
C LYS A 256 -21.47 -1.12 4.52
N PRO A 257 -22.60 -1.48 3.88
CA PRO A 257 -23.00 -2.88 3.79
C PRO A 257 -21.97 -3.78 3.11
N PHE A 258 -21.25 -3.25 2.11
CA PHE A 258 -20.21 -3.98 1.38
C PHE A 258 -18.91 -4.10 2.19
N LEU A 259 -18.56 -3.06 2.96
CA LEU A 259 -17.46 -3.14 3.92
C LEU A 259 -17.74 -4.23 4.97
N CYS A 260 -18.93 -4.24 5.56
CA CYS A 260 -19.34 -5.26 6.52
C CYS A 260 -19.38 -6.67 5.90
N MET A 261 -19.74 -6.78 4.62
CA MET A 261 -19.69 -8.06 3.89
C MET A 261 -18.25 -8.56 3.74
N GLY A 262 -17.30 -7.68 3.36
CA GLY A 262 -15.88 -8.01 3.26
C GLY A 262 -15.29 -8.44 4.60
N LEU A 263 -15.59 -7.70 5.68
CA LEU A 263 -15.16 -8.05 7.05
C LEU A 263 -15.71 -9.42 7.49
N LYS A 264 -16.93 -9.79 7.10
CA LYS A 264 -17.52 -11.09 7.43
C LYS A 264 -16.98 -12.24 6.57
N ASN A 265 -16.29 -11.96 5.45
CA ASN A 265 -15.80 -13.01 4.55
C ASN A 265 -14.50 -13.64 5.07
N HIS A 266 -14.60 -14.41 6.15
CA HIS A 266 -13.44 -15.07 6.76
C HIS A 266 -12.89 -16.26 5.95
N GLN A 267 -13.61 -16.74 4.93
CA GLN A 267 -13.16 -17.83 4.06
C GLN A 267 -12.08 -17.35 3.08
N GLU A 268 -12.21 -16.13 2.56
CA GLU A 268 -11.24 -15.50 1.70
C GLU A 268 -10.48 -14.42 2.48
N TYR A 269 -9.39 -14.82 3.13
CA TYR A 269 -8.65 -13.94 4.03
C TYR A 269 -8.08 -12.70 3.35
N GLN A 270 -7.83 -12.74 2.04
CA GLN A 270 -7.34 -11.60 1.26
C GLN A 270 -8.40 -10.48 1.20
N VAL A 271 -9.66 -10.83 0.91
CA VAL A 271 -10.80 -9.90 0.94
C VAL A 271 -11.01 -9.33 2.34
N CYS A 272 -10.96 -10.19 3.36
CA CYS A 272 -11.10 -9.75 4.75
C CYS A 272 -9.96 -8.79 5.14
N GLY A 273 -8.71 -9.10 4.79
CA GLY A 273 -7.56 -8.24 5.01
C GLY A 273 -7.69 -6.88 4.30
N ALA A 274 -8.11 -6.88 3.03
CA ALA A 274 -8.39 -5.65 2.28
C ALA A 274 -9.49 -4.80 2.94
N ALA A 275 -10.57 -5.43 3.44
CA ALA A 275 -11.63 -4.75 4.17
C ALA A 275 -11.17 -4.17 5.51
N VAL A 276 -10.30 -4.89 6.23
CA VAL A 276 -9.66 -4.41 7.47
C VAL A 276 -8.77 -3.20 7.15
N GLY A 277 -7.88 -3.30 6.16
CA GLY A 277 -7.04 -2.18 5.72
C GLY A 277 -7.84 -0.94 5.34
N LEU A 278 -8.89 -1.12 4.52
CA LEU A 278 -9.81 -0.06 4.13
C LEU A 278 -10.51 0.59 5.34
N THR A 279 -10.81 -0.18 6.38
CA THR A 279 -11.37 0.38 7.62
C THR A 279 -10.38 1.37 8.27
N GLY A 280 -9.08 1.04 8.29
CA GLY A 280 -8.03 1.94 8.75
C GLY A 280 -7.95 3.23 7.92
N ASP A 281 -8.00 3.11 6.58
CA ASP A 281 -7.96 4.27 5.69
C ASP A 281 -9.18 5.18 5.86
N ILE A 282 -10.37 4.61 6.03
CA ILE A 282 -11.60 5.35 6.35
C ILE A 282 -11.47 6.07 7.70
N CYS A 283 -10.87 5.41 8.71
CA CYS A 283 -10.65 6.04 10.02
C CYS A 283 -9.73 7.27 9.90
N ARG A 284 -8.66 7.18 9.12
CA ARG A 284 -7.72 8.29 8.87
C ARG A 284 -8.35 9.42 8.06
N ALA A 285 -9.15 9.07 7.05
CA ALA A 285 -9.80 10.02 6.14
C ALA A 285 -10.96 10.79 6.80
N LEU A 286 -11.83 10.09 7.54
CA LEU A 286 -13.05 10.67 8.10
C LEU A 286 -12.86 11.23 9.52
N LYS A 287 -11.83 10.80 10.25
CA LYS A 287 -11.58 11.18 11.64
C LYS A 287 -12.86 11.01 12.48
N ASN A 288 -13.21 12.00 13.31
CA ASN A 288 -14.39 12.01 14.18
C ASN A 288 -15.73 11.70 13.46
N LYS A 289 -15.83 11.89 12.14
CA LYS A 289 -17.05 11.56 11.36
C LYS A 289 -17.28 10.06 11.21
N MET A 290 -16.31 9.23 11.60
CA MET A 290 -16.42 7.77 11.61
C MET A 290 -17.29 7.23 12.76
N LEU A 291 -17.48 8.02 13.82
CA LEU A 291 -18.19 7.63 15.05
C LEU A 291 -19.52 6.87 14.85
N PRO A 292 -20.47 7.29 13.98
CA PRO A 292 -21.74 6.57 13.81
C PRO A 292 -21.60 5.18 13.19
N TYR A 293 -20.45 4.86 12.59
CA TYR A 293 -20.19 3.57 11.95
C TYR A 293 -19.33 2.63 12.81
N CYS A 294 -18.65 3.16 13.83
CA CYS A 294 -17.69 2.41 14.65
C CYS A 294 -18.30 1.22 15.39
N ASP A 295 -19.52 1.36 15.96
CA ASP A 295 -20.15 0.31 16.77
C ASP A 295 -20.25 -1.03 16.03
N GLU A 296 -20.74 -0.99 14.79
CA GLU A 296 -20.91 -2.20 13.97
C GLU A 296 -19.56 -2.75 13.50
N ILE A 297 -18.65 -1.88 13.07
CA ILE A 297 -17.32 -2.28 12.59
C ILE A 297 -16.51 -2.91 13.71
N MET A 298 -16.47 -2.31 14.90
CA MET A 298 -15.77 -2.85 16.07
C MET A 298 -16.32 -4.21 16.49
N THR A 299 -17.65 -4.40 16.40
CA THR A 299 -18.27 -5.69 16.68
C THR A 299 -17.75 -6.77 15.72
N LEU A 300 -17.71 -6.48 14.41
CA LEU A 300 -17.21 -7.42 13.40
C LEU A 300 -15.71 -7.72 13.55
N LEU A 301 -14.89 -6.71 13.86
CA LEU A 301 -13.45 -6.88 14.08
C LEU A 301 -13.18 -7.78 15.31
N LEU A 302 -13.93 -7.59 16.40
CA LEU A 302 -13.81 -8.43 17.60
C LEU A 302 -14.31 -9.88 17.35
N GLU A 303 -15.41 -10.05 16.61
CA GLU A 303 -15.90 -11.37 16.18
C GLU A 303 -14.85 -12.12 15.35
N ASN A 304 -14.17 -11.43 14.43
CA ASN A 304 -13.10 -12.01 13.62
C ASN A 304 -11.88 -12.43 14.46
N LEU A 305 -11.49 -11.66 15.47
CA LEU A 305 -10.38 -12.03 16.34
C LEU A 305 -10.69 -13.26 17.20
N GLY A 306 -11.94 -13.39 17.65
CA GLY A 306 -12.43 -14.54 18.42
C GLY A 306 -12.62 -15.81 17.57
N ASN A 307 -12.60 -15.70 16.24
CA ASN A 307 -12.82 -16.83 15.34
C ASN A 307 -11.50 -17.53 14.99
N GLU A 308 -11.36 -18.79 15.40
CA GLU A 308 -10.18 -19.62 15.10
C GLU A 308 -10.06 -19.99 13.62
N ALA A 309 -11.14 -19.90 12.83
CA ALA A 309 -11.13 -20.17 11.41
C ALA A 309 -10.53 -19.02 10.57
N VAL A 310 -10.33 -17.84 11.16
CA VAL A 310 -9.73 -16.70 10.47
C VAL A 310 -8.24 -16.93 10.28
N HIS A 311 -7.76 -16.70 9.06
CA HIS A 311 -6.34 -16.85 8.74
C HIS A 311 -5.47 -15.93 9.62
N ARG A 312 -4.33 -16.45 10.07
CA ARG A 312 -3.42 -15.78 11.01
C ARG A 312 -3.03 -14.36 10.58
N SER A 313 -2.79 -14.12 9.29
CA SER A 313 -2.37 -12.81 8.76
C SER A 313 -3.40 -11.68 8.94
N VAL A 314 -4.67 -11.99 9.16
CA VAL A 314 -5.72 -10.97 9.37
C VAL A 314 -5.67 -10.41 10.79
N LYS A 315 -5.26 -11.21 11.78
CA LYS A 315 -5.26 -10.80 13.19
C LYS A 315 -4.36 -9.58 13.46
N PRO A 316 -3.08 -9.55 13.01
CA PRO A 316 -2.23 -8.37 13.15
C PRO A 316 -2.87 -7.10 12.56
N GLN A 317 -3.48 -7.22 11.37
CA GLN A 317 -4.11 -6.08 10.70
C GLN A 317 -5.30 -5.53 11.50
N ILE A 318 -6.13 -6.39 12.09
CA ILE A 318 -7.23 -5.96 12.95
C ILE A 318 -6.71 -5.19 14.17
N LEU A 319 -5.60 -5.66 14.78
CA LEU A 319 -5.01 -4.98 15.93
C LEU A 319 -4.51 -3.57 15.54
N SER A 320 -3.80 -3.43 14.42
CA SER A 320 -3.39 -2.11 13.91
C SER A 320 -4.59 -1.18 13.72
N VAL A 321 -5.70 -1.68 13.15
CA VAL A 321 -6.91 -0.91 12.92
C VAL A 321 -7.58 -0.45 14.22
N PHE A 322 -7.47 -1.19 15.33
CA PHE A 322 -7.92 -0.66 16.63
C PHE A 322 -7.18 0.62 17.02
N GLY A 323 -5.89 0.72 16.69
CA GLY A 323 -5.12 1.95 16.84
C GLY A 323 -5.66 3.08 15.97
N ASP A 324 -5.93 2.81 14.69
CA ASP A 324 -6.51 3.81 13.77
C ASP A 324 -7.90 4.29 14.22
N VAL A 325 -8.76 3.38 14.69
CA VAL A 325 -10.08 3.72 15.23
C VAL A 325 -9.93 4.58 16.48
N ALA A 326 -9.02 4.22 17.40
CA ALA A 326 -8.78 4.99 18.62
C ALA A 326 -8.26 6.41 18.32
N LEU A 327 -7.35 6.55 17.35
CA LEU A 327 -6.89 7.84 16.84
C LEU A 327 -8.04 8.67 16.24
N SER A 328 -8.95 8.00 15.53
CA SER A 328 -10.03 8.63 14.78
C SER A 328 -11.17 9.15 15.66
N ILE A 329 -11.55 8.42 16.71
CA ILE A 329 -12.68 8.79 17.61
C ILE A 329 -12.25 9.34 18.96
N GLY A 330 -10.96 9.22 19.32
CA GLY A 330 -10.37 9.74 20.54
C GLY A 330 -11.10 9.29 21.82
N PRO A 331 -11.62 10.20 22.66
CA PRO A 331 -12.27 9.88 23.93
C PRO A 331 -13.43 8.88 23.86
N GLU A 332 -14.14 8.81 22.73
CA GLU A 332 -15.27 7.89 22.54
C GLU A 332 -14.81 6.42 22.49
N PHE A 333 -13.50 6.18 22.30
CA PHE A 333 -12.92 4.84 22.32
C PHE A 333 -13.00 4.14 23.69
N LYS A 334 -13.31 4.88 24.78
CA LYS A 334 -13.51 4.32 26.13
C LYS A 334 -14.48 3.13 26.16
N LYS A 335 -15.50 3.14 25.29
CA LYS A 335 -16.50 2.05 25.18
C LYS A 335 -15.87 0.70 24.84
N TYR A 336 -14.77 0.70 24.09
CA TYR A 336 -14.09 -0.51 23.61
C TYR A 336 -12.81 -0.83 24.37
N LEU A 337 -12.29 0.15 25.12
CA LEU A 337 -10.96 0.12 25.72
C LEU A 337 -10.70 -1.16 26.52
N GLU A 338 -11.60 -1.54 27.42
CA GLU A 338 -11.40 -2.71 28.28
C GLU A 338 -11.26 -4.00 27.47
N VAL A 339 -12.15 -4.22 26.49
CA VAL A 339 -12.11 -5.41 25.63
C VAL A 339 -10.85 -5.42 24.78
N VAL A 340 -10.52 -4.28 24.15
CA VAL A 340 -9.34 -4.16 23.28
C VAL A 340 -8.05 -4.38 24.07
N LEU A 341 -7.91 -3.80 25.28
CA LEU A 341 -6.73 -4.01 26.11
C LEU A 341 -6.57 -5.48 26.53
N GLN A 342 -7.66 -6.17 26.88
CA GLN A 342 -7.60 -7.61 27.16
C GLN A 342 -7.14 -8.42 25.95
N THR A 343 -7.65 -8.08 24.76
CA THR A 343 -7.23 -8.71 23.50
C THR A 343 -5.75 -8.44 23.18
N LEU A 344 -5.26 -7.22 23.40
CA LEU A 344 -3.86 -6.86 23.18
C LEU A 344 -2.91 -7.59 24.15
N VAL A 345 -3.32 -7.75 25.41
CA VAL A 345 -2.56 -8.56 26.38
C VAL A 345 -2.45 -10.01 25.91
N GLN A 346 -3.55 -10.62 25.46
CA GLN A 346 -3.53 -11.99 24.94
C GLN A 346 -2.64 -12.13 23.69
N ALA A 347 -2.75 -11.21 22.74
CA ALA A 347 -1.95 -11.20 21.51
C ALA A 347 -0.44 -11.01 21.81
N SER A 348 -0.10 -10.13 22.75
CA SER A 348 1.30 -9.86 23.12
C SER A 348 2.01 -11.04 23.81
N GLN A 349 1.25 -11.97 24.39
CA GLN A 349 1.75 -13.18 25.04
C GLN A 349 1.78 -14.39 24.10
N ALA A 350 1.44 -14.21 22.82
CA ALA A 350 1.50 -15.28 21.83
C ALA A 350 2.93 -15.80 21.68
N ASN A 351 3.07 -17.12 21.75
CA ASN A 351 4.34 -17.82 21.50
C ASN A 351 4.19 -18.69 20.26
N VAL A 352 5.21 -18.67 19.42
CA VAL A 352 5.28 -19.45 18.19
C VAL A 352 6.50 -20.35 18.19
N ASP A 353 6.50 -21.35 17.32
CA ASP A 353 7.68 -22.19 17.09
C ASP A 353 8.79 -21.36 16.42
N ARG A 354 9.91 -21.20 17.11
CA ARG A 354 11.09 -20.46 16.62
C ARG A 354 11.92 -21.23 15.61
N SER A 355 11.57 -22.48 15.31
CA SER A 355 12.24 -23.25 14.25
C SER A 355 11.64 -22.99 12.86
N ASP A 356 10.45 -22.41 12.81
CA ASP A 356 9.74 -22.05 11.57
C ASP A 356 9.89 -20.55 11.30
N TYR A 357 10.59 -20.19 10.21
CA TYR A 357 10.82 -18.81 9.82
C TYR A 357 9.52 -18.06 9.52
N ASP A 358 8.51 -18.72 8.92
CA ASP A 358 7.22 -18.10 8.61
C ASP A 358 6.47 -17.72 9.91
N MET A 359 6.67 -18.50 10.97
CA MET A 359 6.10 -18.22 12.28
C MET A 359 6.80 -17.07 12.99
N ILE A 360 8.11 -16.92 12.82
CA ILE A 360 8.86 -15.77 13.34
C ILE A 360 8.38 -14.48 12.67
N ASP A 361 8.19 -14.48 11.35
CA ASP A 361 7.68 -13.34 10.61
C ASP A 361 6.27 -12.98 11.06
N TYR A 362 5.38 -13.97 11.18
CA TYR A 362 4.04 -13.77 11.74
C TYR A 362 4.06 -13.20 13.17
N LEU A 363 4.94 -13.69 14.04
CA LEU A 363 5.07 -13.17 15.40
C LEU A 363 5.52 -11.70 15.40
N ASN A 364 6.42 -11.32 14.49
CA ASN A 364 6.84 -9.93 14.33
C ASN A 364 5.70 -9.06 13.80
N GLU A 365 4.93 -9.51 12.81
CA GLU A 365 3.73 -8.81 12.34
C GLU A 365 2.72 -8.61 13.48
N LEU A 366 2.45 -9.66 14.26
CA LEU A 366 1.54 -9.59 15.41
C LEU A 366 2.04 -8.59 16.47
N ARG A 367 3.35 -8.59 16.75
CA ARG A 367 3.97 -7.62 17.65
C ARG A 367 3.80 -6.19 17.15
N VAL A 368 4.03 -5.95 15.85
CA VAL A 368 3.81 -4.64 15.23
C VAL A 368 2.35 -4.20 15.40
N GLY A 369 1.38 -5.06 15.08
CA GLY A 369 -0.04 -4.73 15.23
C GLY A 369 -0.44 -4.40 16.67
N VAL A 370 0.11 -5.10 17.66
CA VAL A 370 -0.10 -4.78 19.09
C VAL A 370 0.52 -3.43 19.46
N LEU A 371 1.74 -3.14 19.01
CA LEU A 371 2.44 -1.90 19.30
C LEU A 371 1.72 -0.69 18.68
N GLU A 372 1.28 -0.81 17.43
CA GLU A 372 0.52 0.22 16.73
C GLU A 372 -0.84 0.48 17.39
N ALA A 373 -1.53 -0.58 17.85
CA ALA A 373 -2.75 -0.45 18.61
C ALA A 373 -2.55 0.38 19.89
N TYR A 374 -1.52 0.06 20.68
CA TYR A 374 -1.21 0.83 21.89
C TYR A 374 -0.85 2.28 21.57
N THR A 375 -0.04 2.53 20.53
CA THR A 375 0.30 3.88 20.09
C THR A 375 -0.96 4.65 19.71
N GLY A 376 -1.86 4.06 18.93
CA GLY A 376 -3.10 4.70 18.52
C GLY A 376 -4.04 5.00 19.68
N ILE A 377 -4.14 4.10 20.67
CA ILE A 377 -4.94 4.33 21.89
C ILE A 377 -4.37 5.49 22.72
N ILE A 378 -3.05 5.50 22.96
CA ILE A 378 -2.41 6.54 23.77
C ILE A 378 -2.51 7.91 23.08
N GLN A 379 -2.22 7.98 21.78
CA GLN A 379 -2.31 9.22 21.02
C GLN A 379 -3.76 9.68 20.86
N GLY A 380 -4.71 8.77 20.63
CA GLY A 380 -6.14 9.07 20.52
C GLY A 380 -6.73 9.66 21.80
N PHE A 381 -6.38 9.11 22.97
CA PHE A 381 -6.79 9.69 24.25
C PHE A 381 -6.05 10.97 24.63
N ARG A 382 -4.82 11.17 24.17
CA ARG A 382 -4.10 12.43 24.37
C ARG A 382 -4.77 13.58 23.59
N GLY A 383 -5.24 13.31 22.37
CA GLY A 383 -5.84 14.32 21.49
C GLY A 383 -4.83 15.33 20.92
N GLU A 384 -5.29 16.22 20.04
CA GLU A 384 -4.45 17.24 19.38
C GLU A 384 -4.25 18.51 20.22
N ASN A 385 -5.12 18.77 21.22
CA ASN A 385 -5.08 19.97 22.04
C ASN A 385 -4.34 19.70 23.35
N GLU A 386 -3.02 19.89 23.33
CA GLU A 386 -2.23 19.97 24.56
C GLU A 386 -2.43 21.35 25.21
N ASP A 387 -3.17 21.40 26.32
CA ASP A 387 -2.84 22.37 27.36
C ASP A 387 -1.66 21.78 28.16
N PRO A 388 -0.45 22.35 28.04
CA PRO A 388 0.72 21.83 28.75
C PRO A 388 0.53 21.97 30.26
N GLY A 389 0.19 20.85 30.93
CA GLY A 389 0.12 20.76 32.39
C GLY A 389 -1.14 20.13 32.97
N VAL A 390 -2.18 19.86 32.17
CA VAL A 390 -3.35 19.09 32.64
C VAL A 390 -3.19 17.63 32.22
N PRO A 391 -3.00 16.68 33.15
CA PRO A 391 -2.98 15.27 32.79
C PRO A 391 -4.34 14.90 32.21
N ASN A 392 -4.35 14.52 30.93
CA ASN A 392 -5.58 14.18 30.25
C ASN A 392 -6.19 12.94 30.95
N ALA A 393 -7.40 13.11 31.51
CA ALA A 393 -8.04 12.11 32.37
C ALA A 393 -8.23 10.76 31.65
N ASP A 394 -8.32 10.80 30.33
CA ASP A 394 -8.55 9.64 29.49
C ASP A 394 -7.30 8.79 29.30
N VAL A 395 -6.12 9.44 29.27
CA VAL A 395 -4.82 8.76 29.21
C VAL A 395 -4.53 8.03 30.52
N GLN A 396 -5.05 8.52 31.66
CA GLN A 396 -4.91 7.86 32.97
C GLN A 396 -5.59 6.49 33.01
N LEU A 397 -6.59 6.23 32.16
CA LEU A 397 -7.23 4.91 32.07
C LEU A 397 -6.24 3.81 31.63
N VAL A 398 -5.19 4.19 30.91
CA VAL A 398 -4.14 3.27 30.43
C VAL A 398 -3.00 3.13 31.45
N GLU A 399 -2.88 4.02 32.45
CA GLU A 399 -1.80 4.02 33.46
C GLU A 399 -1.58 2.64 34.12
N PRO A 400 -2.63 1.88 34.52
CA PRO A 400 -2.46 0.56 35.14
C PRO A 400 -1.80 -0.48 34.21
N HIS A 401 -1.91 -0.30 32.90
CA HIS A 401 -1.37 -1.22 31.88
C HIS A 401 0.05 -0.86 31.44
N VAL A 402 0.54 0.34 31.74
CA VAL A 402 1.87 0.82 31.32
C VAL A 402 3.01 -0.12 31.77
N PRO A 403 3.03 -0.69 33.00
CA PRO A 403 4.06 -1.65 33.38
C PRO A 403 4.13 -2.87 32.46
N PHE A 404 2.97 -3.38 32.04
CA PHE A 404 2.88 -4.51 31.13
C PHE A 404 3.39 -4.13 29.73
N ILE A 405 3.02 -2.95 29.22
CA ILE A 405 3.47 -2.45 27.92
C ILE A 405 5.01 -2.31 27.90
N ILE A 406 5.60 -1.75 28.94
CA ILE A 406 7.07 -1.62 29.05
C ILE A 406 7.73 -3.00 29.12
N GLN A 407 7.15 -3.95 29.85
CA GLN A 407 7.66 -5.32 29.89
C GLN A 407 7.60 -5.98 28.51
N PHE A 408 6.51 -5.77 27.76
CA PHE A 408 6.37 -6.27 26.40
C PHE A 408 7.43 -5.67 25.46
N ILE A 409 7.62 -4.35 25.48
CA ILE A 409 8.70 -3.68 24.70
C ILE A 409 10.08 -4.23 25.09
N THR A 410 10.31 -4.46 26.40
CA THR A 410 11.56 -5.03 26.89
C THR A 410 11.78 -6.44 26.38
N SER A 411 10.73 -7.27 26.31
CA SER A 411 10.83 -8.62 25.75
C SER A 411 11.17 -8.61 24.25
N ILE A 412 10.63 -7.66 23.48
CA ILE A 412 10.98 -7.48 22.07
C ILE A 412 12.43 -7.02 21.93
N ALA A 413 12.88 -6.10 22.79
CA ALA A 413 14.26 -5.59 22.78
C ALA A 413 15.31 -6.68 23.06
N GLN A 414 14.95 -7.67 23.88
CA GLN A 414 15.80 -8.81 24.21
C GLN A 414 15.79 -9.89 23.13
N ASP A 415 14.75 -9.92 22.28
CA ASP A 415 14.63 -10.89 21.21
C ASP A 415 15.63 -10.58 20.08
N ARG A 416 16.37 -11.59 19.63
CA ARG A 416 17.37 -11.38 18.56
C ARG A 416 16.77 -11.37 17.17
N GLU A 417 15.55 -11.87 17.03
CA GLU A 417 14.84 -12.08 15.77
C GLU A 417 13.76 -11.03 15.53
N HIS A 418 13.86 -9.86 16.19
CA HIS A 418 12.90 -8.77 15.99
C HIS A 418 13.12 -8.11 14.61
N SER A 419 12.03 -7.74 13.93
CA SER A 419 12.12 -6.97 12.68
C SER A 419 12.49 -5.50 12.93
N ASP A 420 13.03 -4.80 11.92
CA ASP A 420 13.31 -3.36 11.99
C ASP A 420 12.02 -2.55 12.22
N GLU A 421 10.88 -3.02 11.68
CA GLU A 421 9.56 -2.44 11.87
C GLU A 421 9.06 -2.58 13.31
N ALA A 422 9.17 -3.79 13.89
CA ALA A 422 8.84 -4.02 15.30
C ALA A 422 9.70 -3.17 16.24
N MET A 423 10.99 -3.03 15.94
CA MET A 423 11.87 -2.12 16.67
C MET A 423 11.41 -0.65 16.54
N ALA A 424 11.07 -0.19 15.33
CA ALA A 424 10.61 1.17 15.12
C ALA A 424 9.29 1.46 15.86
N ALA A 425 8.31 0.56 15.78
CA ALA A 425 7.03 0.66 16.49
C ALA A 425 7.22 0.64 18.01
N ALA A 426 8.10 -0.23 18.52
CA ALA A 426 8.42 -0.32 19.95
C ALA A 426 9.06 0.96 20.48
N ILE A 427 9.97 1.55 19.71
CA ILE A 427 10.58 2.85 20.03
C ILE A 427 9.54 3.97 19.97
N GLY A 428 8.67 3.99 18.95
CA GLY A 428 7.58 4.96 18.83
C GLY A 428 6.67 4.95 20.07
N LEU A 429 6.16 3.77 20.41
CA LEU A 429 5.31 3.56 21.59
C LEU A 429 6.02 3.97 22.89
N LEU A 430 7.30 3.64 23.05
CA LEU A 430 8.08 4.07 24.21
C LEU A 430 8.11 5.60 24.32
N GLY A 431 8.28 6.30 23.21
CA GLY A 431 8.24 7.76 23.17
C GLY A 431 6.87 8.32 23.52
N ASP A 432 5.80 7.75 22.98
CA ASP A 432 4.43 8.17 23.28
C ASP A 432 4.12 8.03 24.78
N LEU A 433 4.54 6.92 25.41
CA LEU A 433 4.42 6.71 26.85
C LEU A 433 5.17 7.76 27.65
N ILE A 434 6.40 8.10 27.24
CA ILE A 434 7.25 9.09 27.91
C ILE A 434 6.60 10.48 27.85
N VAL A 435 6.04 10.85 26.69
CA VAL A 435 5.34 12.12 26.52
C VAL A 435 4.04 12.14 27.34
N ALA A 436 3.30 11.03 27.36
CA ALA A 436 2.01 10.92 28.04
C ALA A 436 2.11 10.92 29.57
N PHE A 437 3.05 10.18 30.15
CA PHE A 437 3.14 9.96 31.60
C PHE A 437 4.34 10.64 32.27
N GLY A 438 5.27 11.20 31.50
CA GLY A 438 6.36 12.05 31.98
C GLY A 438 7.34 11.35 32.92
N THR A 439 7.76 12.08 33.96
CA THR A 439 8.88 11.70 34.85
C THR A 439 8.65 10.41 35.62
N LYS A 440 7.38 10.01 35.84
CA LYS A 440 7.02 8.75 36.53
C LYS A 440 7.59 7.50 35.84
N LEU A 441 7.79 7.55 34.53
CA LEU A 441 8.27 6.40 33.75
C LEU A 441 9.79 6.28 33.67
N LEU A 442 10.55 7.31 34.04
CA LEU A 442 12.02 7.28 33.93
C LEU A 442 12.65 6.04 34.58
N PRO A 443 12.28 5.63 35.82
CA PRO A 443 12.87 4.45 36.45
C PRO A 443 12.57 3.14 35.70
N MET A 444 11.45 3.07 34.98
CA MET A 444 11.03 1.87 34.24
C MET A 444 11.65 1.79 32.85
N VAL A 445 11.99 2.94 32.27
CA VAL A 445 12.56 3.05 30.92
C VAL A 445 14.09 2.95 30.93
N GLU A 446 14.74 3.32 32.04
CA GLU A 446 16.20 3.26 32.21
C GLU A 446 16.74 1.84 32.45
N THR A 447 16.22 0.86 31.72
CA THR A 447 16.75 -0.49 31.72
C THR A 447 17.76 -0.68 30.59
N GLU A 448 18.72 -1.59 30.80
CA GLU A 448 19.77 -1.90 29.82
C GLU A 448 19.19 -2.33 28.45
N PRO A 449 18.19 -3.23 28.36
CA PRO A 449 17.65 -3.67 27.07
C PRO A 449 17.02 -2.53 26.26
N LEU A 450 16.28 -1.62 26.91
CA LEU A 450 15.65 -0.48 26.24
C LEU A 450 16.68 0.55 25.78
N THR A 451 17.74 0.75 26.56
CA THR A 451 18.86 1.63 26.17
C THR A 451 19.64 1.05 24.98
N GLU A 452 19.81 -0.26 24.94
CA GLU A 452 20.40 -0.96 23.80
C GLU A 452 19.50 -0.85 22.56
N LEU A 453 18.19 -1.04 22.70
CA LEU A 453 17.21 -0.87 21.61
C LEU A 453 17.28 0.52 20.99
N LEU A 454 17.29 1.58 21.81
CA LEU A 454 17.44 2.96 21.33
C LEU A 454 18.79 3.20 20.65
N THR A 455 19.83 2.50 21.07
CA THR A 455 21.16 2.59 20.45
C THR A 455 21.21 1.86 19.10
N LYS A 456 20.58 0.69 18.99
CA LYS A 456 20.37 -0.03 17.73
C LYS A 456 19.54 0.79 16.76
N GLY A 457 18.39 1.33 17.19
CA GLY A 457 17.51 2.16 16.37
C GLY A 457 18.21 3.40 15.78
N ARG A 458 19.08 4.08 16.55
CA ARG A 458 19.89 5.21 16.04
C ARG A 458 20.91 4.81 14.97
N ARG A 459 21.30 3.53 14.92
CA ARG A 459 22.23 2.98 13.92
C ARG A 459 21.51 2.23 12.79
N ALA A 460 20.18 2.14 12.85
CA ALA A 460 19.39 1.42 11.86
C ALA A 460 19.54 2.07 10.47
N ARG A 461 19.50 1.22 9.44
CA ARG A 461 19.49 1.67 8.04
C ARG A 461 18.19 2.39 7.71
N VAL A 462 17.08 1.95 8.29
CA VAL A 462 15.75 2.53 8.11
C VAL A 462 15.67 3.93 8.73
N ASN A 463 15.34 4.94 7.91
CA ASN A 463 15.26 6.34 8.33
C ASN A 463 14.21 6.58 9.43
N LYS A 464 13.05 5.93 9.35
CA LYS A 464 11.97 6.01 10.35
C LYS A 464 12.46 5.58 11.74
N ALA A 465 13.09 4.41 11.84
CA ALA A 465 13.64 3.90 13.10
C ALA A 465 14.69 4.86 13.70
N ARG A 466 15.57 5.42 12.85
CA ARG A 466 16.59 6.38 13.27
C ARG A 466 16.00 7.68 13.81
N ALA A 467 14.99 8.22 13.11
CA ALA A 467 14.30 9.44 13.51
C ALA A 467 13.58 9.26 14.86
N LEU A 468 12.80 8.18 15.00
CA LEU A 468 12.09 7.86 16.24
C LEU A 468 13.06 7.65 17.41
N ALA A 469 14.13 6.87 17.23
CA ALA A 469 15.11 6.63 18.30
C ALA A 469 15.82 7.91 18.75
N THR A 470 16.11 8.81 17.82
CA THR A 470 16.71 10.12 18.12
C THR A 470 15.74 11.01 18.89
N TRP A 471 14.47 11.03 18.47
CA TRP A 471 13.41 11.77 19.15
C TRP A 471 13.19 11.28 20.59
N VAL A 472 13.01 9.97 20.80
CA VAL A 472 12.81 9.40 22.15
C VAL A 472 14.00 9.71 23.07
N THR A 473 15.23 9.57 22.55
CA THR A 473 16.44 9.91 23.32
C THR A 473 16.45 11.38 23.76
N LYS A 474 15.92 12.29 22.92
CA LYS A 474 15.78 13.72 23.24
C LYS A 474 14.73 13.95 24.33
N GLU A 475 13.57 13.29 24.24
CA GLU A 475 12.51 13.42 25.25
C GLU A 475 12.94 12.89 26.62
N ILE A 476 13.63 11.74 26.68
CA ILE A 476 14.22 11.21 27.92
C ILE A 476 15.19 12.24 28.54
N ARG A 477 16.06 12.86 27.73
CA ARG A 477 17.00 13.88 28.21
C ARG A 477 16.29 15.14 28.74
N LYS A 478 15.22 15.59 28.08
CA LYS A 478 14.43 16.74 28.55
C LYS A 478 13.84 16.47 29.94
N LEU A 479 13.23 15.30 30.14
CA LEU A 479 12.63 14.93 31.43
C LEU A 479 13.67 14.77 32.54
N LYS A 480 14.86 14.24 32.24
CA LYS A 480 15.99 14.20 33.19
C LYS A 480 16.41 15.59 33.63
N ASN A 481 16.56 16.50 32.68
CA ASN A 481 16.95 17.88 32.97
C ASN A 481 15.88 18.61 33.80
N ALA A 482 14.59 18.36 33.52
CA ALA A 482 13.49 18.89 34.31
C ALA A 482 13.55 18.36 35.76
N THR A 483 13.73 17.04 35.95
CA THR A 483 13.81 16.40 37.27
C THR A 483 15.03 16.91 38.07
N ASN A 484 16.18 17.08 37.42
CA ASN A 484 17.39 17.62 38.05
C ASN A 484 17.25 19.11 38.40
N SER A 485 16.51 19.90 37.61
CA SER A 485 16.24 21.31 37.92
C SER A 485 15.28 21.49 39.11
N THR A 486 14.31 20.58 39.30
CA THR A 486 13.42 20.58 40.47
C THR A 486 14.08 20.03 41.74
N SER A 487 15.19 19.27 41.61
CA SER A 487 15.93 18.69 42.75
C SER A 487 17.03 19.61 43.29
N SER A 488 17.32 20.72 42.59
CA SER A 488 18.35 21.72 42.93
C SER A 488 17.80 22.98 43.62
N TRP A 489 16.57 22.92 44.15
CA TRP A 489 15.95 23.98 44.95
C TRP A 489 15.66 23.53 46.38
#